data_AF-H1KYE8-F1
#
_entry.id   AF-H1KYE8-F1
#
_cell.length_a   1.000
_cell.length_b   1.000
_cell.length_c   1.000
_cell.angle_alpha   90.00
_cell.angle_beta   90.00
_cell.angle_gamma   90.00
#
_symmetry.space_group_name_H-M   'P 1'
#
loop_
_entity.id
_entity.type
_entity.pdbx_description
1 polymer ?
#
loop_
_entity_poly.entity_id
_entity_poly.type
_entity_poly.pdbx_seq_one_letter_code
_entity_poly.pdbx_strand_id
1 'polypeptide(L)'
;MLLWGIMIGMNPLILNFIVLVSFIVLFIAVFFIMNSLVIISLTAILLISLISYVYSFIKVESVDKGKLIHKDKISLSKLRYDSFIVLILGVMIILYYKHIIPTWLLVALIILDFAYRCLGNYIILKPPIKVYEKGIVLGSTAFYTWDELNMNEEGDKIKIKIKYIPKRIVLDKNILDKLRSKYGGN
;
A
#
# COMPACT_ATOMS: atom_id res chain seq x y z
N MET A 1 12.40 -5.77 27.07
CA MET A 1 12.64 -7.06 26.38
C MET A 1 11.35 -7.50 25.71
N LEU A 2 11.19 -7.18 24.42
CA LEU A 2 10.27 -7.83 23.46
C LEU A 2 10.76 -7.41 22.07
N LEU A 3 11.22 -8.41 21.32
CA LEU A 3 11.98 -8.35 20.09
C LEU A 3 11.36 -7.39 19.04
N TRP A 4 12.02 -6.26 18.81
CA TRP A 4 11.92 -5.54 17.54
C TRP A 4 12.66 -6.40 16.50
N GLY A 5 11.94 -7.26 15.79
CA GLY A 5 12.38 -7.69 14.45
C GLY A 5 12.49 -6.42 13.60
N ILE A 6 13.65 -6.19 12.99
CA ILE A 6 14.05 -4.92 12.39
C ILE A 6 13.43 -4.81 11.01
N MET A 7 12.11 -4.61 10.96
CA MET A 7 11.44 -4.15 9.75
C MET A 7 12.09 -2.83 9.31
N ILE A 8 12.70 -2.83 8.13
CA ILE A 8 13.33 -1.63 7.60
C ILE A 8 12.29 -0.84 6.81
N GLY A 9 11.96 0.36 7.33
CA GLY A 9 10.97 1.25 6.74
C GLY A 9 9.66 1.28 7.55
N MET A 10 8.55 1.60 6.89
CA MET A 10 7.23 1.70 7.50
C MET A 10 6.24 0.77 6.81
N ASN A 11 5.40 0.10 7.60
CA ASN A 11 4.35 -0.76 7.07
C ASN A 11 3.44 0.08 6.14
N PRO A 12 3.32 -0.30 4.85
CA PRO A 12 2.60 0.49 3.87
C PRO A 12 1.12 0.64 4.19
N LEU A 13 0.49 -0.32 4.88
CA LEU A 13 -0.92 -0.21 5.28
C LEU A 13 -1.10 0.90 6.32
N ILE A 14 -0.23 0.96 7.33
CA ILE A 14 -0.28 1.99 8.38
C ILE A 14 -0.02 3.36 7.77
N LEU A 15 1.01 3.46 6.92
CA LEU A 15 1.37 4.70 6.26
C LEU A 15 0.25 5.23 5.35
N ASN A 16 -0.34 4.36 4.52
CA ASN A 16 -1.45 4.72 3.65
C ASN A 16 -2.73 5.05 4.44
N PHE A 17 -2.94 4.43 5.60
CA PHE A 17 -4.06 4.75 6.49
C PHE A 17 -3.91 6.16 7.09
N ILE A 18 -2.71 6.52 7.56
CA ILE A 18 -2.44 7.87 8.08
C ILE A 18 -2.69 8.90 6.99
N VAL A 19 -2.14 8.69 5.79
CA VAL A 19 -2.35 9.59 4.63
C VAL A 19 -3.84 9.73 4.31
N LEU A 20 -4.58 8.62 4.30
CA LEU A 20 -6.02 8.62 4.04
C LEU A 20 -6.79 9.45 5.06
N VAL A 21 -6.58 9.20 6.35
CA VAL A 21 -7.27 9.92 7.44
C VAL A 21 -6.93 11.40 7.38
N SER A 22 -5.66 11.75 7.23
CA SER A 22 -5.23 13.15 7.11
C SER A 22 -5.87 13.86 5.93
N PHE A 23 -6.00 13.19 4.78
CA PHE A 23 -6.66 13.75 3.60
C PHE A 23 -8.16 13.96 3.83
N ILE A 24 -8.86 12.98 4.41
CA ILE A 24 -10.29 13.08 4.72
C ILE A 24 -10.55 14.25 5.69
N VAL A 25 -9.76 14.35 6.77
CA VAL A 25 -9.92 15.42 7.75
C VAL A 25 -9.63 16.78 7.15
N LEU A 26 -8.59 16.92 6.31
CA LEU A 26 -8.32 18.17 5.59
C LEU A 26 -9.51 18.54 4.68
N PHE A 27 -10.04 17.57 3.93
CA PHE A 27 -11.14 17.82 3.00
C PHE A 27 -12.40 18.29 3.74
N ILE A 28 -12.72 17.66 4.88
CA ILE A 28 -13.81 18.09 5.76
C ILE A 28 -13.54 19.50 6.31
N ALA A 29 -12.33 19.77 6.79
CA ALA A 29 -11.98 21.08 7.35
C ALA A 29 -12.12 22.22 6.33
N VAL A 30 -11.71 21.99 5.09
CA VAL A 30 -11.91 22.94 3.98
C VAL A 30 -13.39 23.10 3.64
N PHE A 31 -14.14 21.99 3.59
CA PHE A 31 -15.57 22.02 3.26
C PHE A 31 -16.41 22.80 4.29
N PHE A 32 -16.07 22.70 5.58
CA PHE A 32 -16.75 23.43 6.65
C PHE A 32 -16.19 24.85 6.90
N ILE A 33 -15.25 25.33 6.06
CA ILE A 33 -14.60 26.64 6.23
C ILE A 33 -14.07 26.81 7.67
N MET A 34 -13.39 25.76 8.17
CA MET A 34 -12.81 25.80 9.50
C MET A 34 -11.72 26.88 9.59
N ASN A 35 -11.41 27.30 10.83
CA ASN A 35 -10.38 28.31 11.11
C ASN A 35 -9.06 28.00 10.37
N SER A 36 -8.42 29.04 9.81
CA SER A 36 -7.18 28.93 9.04
C SER A 36 -6.06 28.20 9.80
N LEU A 37 -5.98 28.35 11.14
CA LEU A 37 -5.04 27.61 11.98
C LEU A 37 -5.25 26.09 11.93
N VAL A 38 -6.49 25.64 11.84
CA VAL A 38 -6.83 24.20 11.72
C VAL A 38 -6.41 23.68 10.35
N ILE A 39 -6.68 24.44 9.28
CA ILE A 39 -6.26 24.07 7.93
C ILE A 39 -4.73 23.99 7.83
N ILE A 40 -4.01 24.97 8.39
CA ILE A 40 -2.54 25.00 8.41
C ILE A 40 -1.98 23.79 9.17
N SER A 41 -2.51 23.49 10.36
CA SER A 41 -2.02 22.34 11.16
C SER A 41 -2.26 21.00 10.47
N LEU A 42 -3.42 20.80 9.84
CA LEU A 42 -3.70 19.59 9.04
C LEU A 42 -2.79 19.48 7.81
N THR A 43 -2.53 20.60 7.14
CA THR A 43 -1.59 20.64 6.01
C THR A 43 -0.18 20.26 6.45
N ALA A 44 0.28 20.72 7.61
CA ALA A 44 1.56 20.33 8.18
C ALA A 44 1.64 18.82 8.48
N ILE A 45 0.58 18.22 9.03
CA ILE A 45 0.50 16.76 9.29
C ILE A 45 0.61 15.96 7.98
N LEU A 46 -0.06 16.40 6.92
CA LEU A 46 0.04 15.78 5.59
C LEU A 46 1.46 15.88 5.03
N LEU A 47 2.10 17.04 5.18
CA LEU A 47 3.48 17.24 4.73
C LEU A 47 4.47 16.34 5.49
N ILE A 48 4.31 16.21 6.81
CA ILE A 48 5.11 15.27 7.63
C ILE A 48 4.87 13.82 7.18
N SER A 49 3.62 13.43 6.90
CA SER A 49 3.31 12.08 6.39
C SER A 49 3.95 11.82 5.02
N LEU A 50 3.95 12.82 4.13
CA LEU A 50 4.59 12.72 2.82
C LEU A 50 6.11 12.58 2.95
N ILE A 51 6.74 13.38 3.82
CA ILE A 51 8.17 13.26 4.12
C ILE A 51 8.49 11.87 4.67
N SER A 52 7.67 11.37 5.60
CA SER A 52 7.82 10.02 6.17
C SER A 52 7.69 8.92 5.11
N TYR A 53 6.80 9.12 4.13
CA TYR A 53 6.65 8.22 2.99
C TYR A 53 7.90 8.19 2.11
N VAL A 54 8.38 9.37 1.70
CA VAL A 54 9.58 9.51 0.87
C VAL A 54 10.80 8.95 1.59
N TYR A 55 10.96 9.26 2.87
CA TYR A 55 12.04 8.72 3.70
C TYR A 55 11.99 7.19 3.77
N SER A 56 10.81 6.61 4.00
CA SER A 56 10.64 5.15 4.04
C SER A 56 11.00 4.50 2.70
N PHE A 57 10.61 5.13 1.59
CA PHE A 57 10.96 4.67 0.25
C PHE A 57 12.48 4.70 0.02
N ILE A 58 13.15 5.83 0.30
CA ILE A 58 14.60 5.98 0.15
C ILE A 58 15.33 4.97 1.03
N LYS A 59 14.89 4.81 2.29
CA LYS A 59 15.49 3.88 3.23
C LYS A 59 15.41 2.46 2.72
N VAL A 60 14.24 2.00 2.26
CA VAL A 60 14.08 0.66 1.67
C VAL A 60 14.88 0.50 0.39
N GLU A 61 15.04 1.56 -0.40
CA GLU A 61 15.84 1.50 -1.62
C GLU A 61 17.35 1.39 -1.32
N SER A 62 17.82 2.03 -0.26
CA SER A 62 19.22 1.99 0.16
C SER A 62 19.69 0.65 0.76
N VAL A 63 18.77 -0.24 1.15
CA VAL A 63 19.13 -1.55 1.71
C VAL A 63 19.64 -2.46 0.61
N ASP A 64 20.75 -3.16 0.88
CA ASP A 64 21.19 -4.27 0.03
C ASP A 64 20.22 -5.45 0.18
N LYS A 65 19.34 -5.58 -0.81
CA LYS A 65 18.30 -6.60 -0.90
C LYS A 65 18.77 -7.85 -1.66
N GLY A 66 19.96 -7.80 -2.28
CA GLY A 66 20.40 -8.78 -3.28
C GLY A 66 19.64 -8.66 -4.61
N LYS A 67 19.71 -9.70 -5.46
CA LYS A 67 19.06 -9.67 -6.77
C LYS A 67 17.54 -9.79 -6.65
N LEU A 68 16.82 -9.10 -7.54
CA LEU A 68 15.38 -9.27 -7.72
C LEU A 68 15.11 -10.64 -8.36
N ILE A 69 14.28 -11.45 -7.70
CA ILE A 69 13.94 -12.82 -8.15
C ILE A 69 12.57 -12.84 -8.78
N HIS A 70 11.62 -12.19 -8.10
CA HIS A 70 10.24 -12.14 -8.55
C HIS A 70 9.66 -10.76 -8.26
N LYS A 71 8.93 -10.24 -9.23
CA LYS A 71 8.13 -9.04 -9.09
C LYS A 71 6.73 -9.42 -9.50
N ASP A 72 5.77 -9.16 -8.63
CA ASP A 72 4.37 -9.39 -8.98
C ASP A 72 4.02 -8.58 -10.24
N LYS A 73 3.49 -9.27 -11.24
CA LYS A 73 2.90 -8.62 -12.40
C LYS A 73 1.65 -7.87 -11.94
N ILE A 74 1.45 -6.67 -12.48
CA ILE A 74 0.23 -5.89 -12.26
C ILE A 74 -0.96 -6.78 -12.58
N SER A 75 -1.87 -6.97 -11.62
CA SER A 75 -3.01 -7.86 -11.84
C SER A 75 -3.95 -7.23 -12.87
N LEU A 76 -4.32 -8.00 -13.88
CA LEU A 76 -5.26 -7.56 -14.92
C LEU A 76 -6.62 -7.18 -14.31
N SER A 77 -6.99 -7.82 -13.19
CA SER A 77 -8.12 -7.43 -12.37
C SER A 77 -8.01 -5.99 -11.86
N LYS A 78 -6.84 -5.58 -11.35
CA LYS A 78 -6.64 -4.22 -10.84
C LYS A 78 -6.81 -3.18 -11.96
N LEU A 79 -6.22 -3.43 -13.13
CA LEU A 79 -6.40 -2.56 -14.30
C LEU A 79 -7.88 -2.43 -14.70
N ARG A 80 -8.64 -3.53 -14.66
CA ARG A 80 -10.09 -3.50 -14.93
C ARG A 80 -10.84 -2.66 -13.90
N TYR A 81 -10.55 -2.82 -12.60
CA TYR A 81 -11.17 -2.02 -11.54
C TYR A 81 -10.81 -0.54 -11.66
N ASP A 82 -9.53 -0.22 -11.85
CA ASP A 82 -9.06 1.16 -11.98
C ASP A 82 -9.72 1.86 -13.19
N SER A 83 -9.85 1.16 -14.32
CA SER A 83 -10.55 1.68 -15.51
C SER A 83 -12.04 1.91 -15.26
N PHE A 84 -12.71 0.98 -14.57
CA PHE A 84 -14.13 1.08 -14.27
C PHE A 84 -14.44 2.24 -13.31
N ILE A 85 -13.59 2.45 -12.30
CA ILE A 85 -13.74 3.56 -11.35
C ILE A 85 -13.57 4.90 -12.06
N VAL A 86 -12.58 5.04 -12.95
CA VAL A 86 -12.38 6.26 -13.75
C VAL A 86 -13.60 6.55 -14.62
N LEU A 87 -14.19 5.54 -15.24
CA LEU A 87 -15.40 5.70 -16.05
C LEU A 87 -16.58 6.17 -15.20
N ILE A 88 -16.81 5.56 -14.03
CA ILE A 88 -17.86 5.98 -13.09
C ILE A 88 -17.64 7.43 -12.67
N LEU A 89 -16.43 7.80 -12.25
CA LEU A 89 -16.11 9.17 -11.85
C LEU A 89 -16.36 10.17 -13.00
N GLY A 90 -15.97 9.82 -14.22
CA GLY A 90 -16.22 10.64 -15.41
C GLY A 90 -17.71 10.89 -15.66
N VAL A 91 -18.53 9.84 -15.61
CA VAL A 91 -20.00 9.96 -15.74
C VAL A 91 -20.58 10.82 -14.62
N MET A 92 -20.14 10.61 -13.39
CA MET A 92 -20.63 11.36 -12.22
C MET A 92 -20.29 12.85 -12.31
N ILE A 93 -19.10 13.21 -12.80
CA ILE A 93 -18.73 14.61 -13.05
C ILE A 93 -19.69 15.24 -14.07
N ILE A 94 -20.01 14.53 -15.17
CA ILE A 94 -20.96 15.04 -16.17
C ILE A 94 -22.36 15.23 -15.56
N LEU A 95 -22.84 14.27 -14.76
CA LEU A 95 -24.13 14.37 -14.07
C LEU A 95 -24.16 15.53 -13.07
N TYR A 96 -23.04 15.81 -12.40
CA TYR A 96 -22.89 16.94 -11.48
C TYR A 96 -23.02 18.28 -12.21
N TYR A 97 -22.34 18.44 -13.36
CA TYR A 97 -22.46 19.65 -14.18
C TYR A 97 -23.86 19.86 -14.76
N LYS A 98 -24.63 18.80 -14.94
CA LYS A 98 -26.05 18.87 -15.31
C LYS A 98 -26.98 19.11 -14.12
N HIS A 99 -26.45 19.33 -12.91
CA HIS A 99 -27.21 19.48 -11.67
C HIS A 99 -28.13 18.31 -11.33
N ILE A 100 -27.85 17.11 -11.87
CA ILE A 100 -28.65 15.90 -11.62
C ILE A 100 -28.30 15.30 -10.26
N ILE A 101 -27.01 15.33 -9.90
CA ILE A 101 -26.52 14.82 -8.61
C ILE A 101 -26.05 15.96 -7.70
N PRO A 102 -26.25 15.83 -6.37
CA PRO A 102 -25.82 16.84 -5.43
C PRO A 102 -24.32 16.77 -5.14
N THR A 103 -23.72 17.89 -4.75
CA THR A 103 -22.28 18.03 -4.46
C THR A 103 -21.77 17.03 -3.43
N TRP A 104 -22.55 16.74 -2.37
CA TRP A 104 -22.14 15.82 -1.31
C TRP A 104 -21.94 14.39 -1.82
N LEU A 105 -22.73 13.96 -2.83
CA LEU A 105 -22.59 12.64 -3.43
C LEU A 105 -21.28 12.53 -4.22
N LEU A 106 -20.94 13.59 -4.97
CA LEU A 106 -19.67 13.66 -5.71
C LEU A 106 -18.48 13.60 -4.75
N VAL A 107 -18.53 14.36 -3.65
CA VAL A 107 -17.49 14.36 -2.61
C VAL A 107 -17.33 12.97 -1.99
N ALA A 108 -18.43 12.30 -1.64
CA ALA A 108 -18.39 10.95 -1.07
C ALA A 108 -17.71 9.95 -2.02
N LEU A 109 -17.98 10.05 -3.32
CA LEU A 109 -17.37 9.19 -4.34
C LEU A 109 -15.87 9.47 -4.51
N ILE A 110 -15.44 10.73 -4.47
CA ILE A 110 -14.01 11.09 -4.51
C ILE A 110 -13.27 10.52 -3.30
N ILE A 111 -13.85 10.64 -2.10
CA ILE A 111 -13.28 10.07 -0.87
C ILE A 111 -13.19 8.54 -0.99
N LEU A 112 -14.21 7.89 -1.54
CA LEU A 112 -14.23 6.45 -1.72
C LEU A 112 -13.16 5.97 -2.72
N ASP A 113 -12.99 6.66 -3.86
CA ASP A 113 -11.91 6.37 -4.82
C ASP A 113 -10.53 6.55 -4.15
N PHE A 114 -10.33 7.64 -3.42
CA PHE A 114 -9.08 7.88 -2.72
C PHE A 114 -8.78 6.80 -1.67
N ALA A 115 -9.79 6.40 -0.87
CA ALA A 115 -9.68 5.31 0.08
C ALA A 115 -9.32 3.98 -0.61
N TYR A 116 -9.95 3.68 -1.74
CA TYR A 116 -9.61 2.50 -2.55
C TYR A 116 -8.17 2.56 -3.07
N ARG A 117 -7.69 3.70 -3.56
CA ARG A 117 -6.30 3.84 -4.04
C ARG A 117 -5.27 3.64 -2.92
N CYS A 118 -5.53 4.18 -1.74
CA CYS A 118 -4.65 4.05 -0.58
C CYS A 118 -4.64 2.63 0.00
N LEU A 119 -5.83 2.04 0.24
CA LEU A 119 -5.95 0.80 1.02
C LEU A 119 -6.35 -0.43 0.20
N GLY A 120 -6.92 -0.24 -0.99
CA GLY A 120 -7.49 -1.31 -1.80
C GLY A 120 -6.50 -2.42 -2.13
N ASN A 121 -5.22 -2.09 -2.34
CA ASN A 121 -4.18 -3.10 -2.58
C ASN A 121 -3.89 -4.00 -1.36
N TYR A 122 -4.09 -3.51 -0.15
CA TYR A 122 -3.76 -4.22 1.08
C TYR A 122 -4.96 -4.93 1.71
N ILE A 123 -6.17 -4.39 1.49
CA ILE A 123 -7.42 -4.93 2.03
C ILE A 123 -8.15 -5.79 0.99
N ILE A 124 -8.36 -5.29 -0.23
CA ILE A 124 -9.27 -5.90 -1.22
C ILE A 124 -8.51 -6.72 -2.26
N LEU A 125 -7.38 -6.24 -2.74
CA LEU A 125 -6.54 -6.90 -3.73
C LEU A 125 -5.34 -7.57 -3.05
N LYS A 126 -4.35 -8.00 -3.84
CA LYS A 126 -3.07 -8.50 -3.34
C LYS A 126 -2.11 -7.31 -3.17
N PRO A 127 -1.41 -7.21 -2.04
CA PRO A 127 -0.46 -6.14 -1.85
C PRO A 127 0.70 -6.30 -2.83
N PRO A 128 1.25 -5.20 -3.37
CA PRO A 128 2.35 -5.29 -4.32
C PRO A 128 3.62 -5.75 -3.60
N ILE A 129 4.15 -6.89 -4.02
CA ILE A 129 5.34 -7.50 -3.42
C ILE A 129 6.44 -7.64 -4.48
N LYS A 130 7.67 -7.40 -4.04
CA LYS A 130 8.88 -7.74 -4.77
C LYS A 130 9.69 -8.70 -3.90
N VAL A 131 10.05 -9.85 -4.44
CA VAL A 131 10.86 -10.86 -3.76
C VAL A 131 12.29 -10.72 -4.23
N TYR A 132 13.19 -10.61 -3.26
CA TYR A 132 14.62 -10.51 -3.46
C TYR A 132 15.33 -11.66 -2.76
N GLU A 133 16.64 -11.77 -2.97
CA GLU A 133 17.47 -12.81 -2.35
C GLU A 133 17.45 -12.74 -0.82
N LYS A 134 17.53 -11.54 -0.25
CA LYS A 134 17.63 -11.36 1.21
C LYS A 134 16.28 -11.19 1.92
N GLY A 135 15.18 -11.12 1.18
CA GLY A 135 13.85 -10.92 1.76
C GLY A 135 12.81 -10.40 0.78
N ILE A 136 11.78 -9.75 1.30
CA ILE A 136 10.69 -9.19 0.50
C ILE A 136 10.53 -7.69 0.74
N VAL A 137 10.23 -6.96 -0.34
CA VAL A 137 9.79 -5.57 -0.27
C VAL A 137 8.29 -5.52 -0.51
N LEU A 138 7.59 -4.87 0.41
CA LEU A 138 6.16 -4.67 0.40
C LEU A 138 5.84 -3.20 0.17
N GLY A 139 5.01 -2.89 -0.83
CA GLY A 139 4.54 -1.51 -1.05
C GLY A 139 5.62 -0.49 -1.39
N SER A 140 6.87 -0.94 -1.62
CA SER A 140 8.08 -0.10 -1.75
C SER A 140 8.46 0.70 -0.49
N THR A 141 7.79 0.52 0.65
CA THR A 141 8.03 1.29 1.89
C THR A 141 8.43 0.43 3.07
N ALA A 142 8.32 -0.90 2.97
CA ALA A 142 8.80 -1.83 3.98
C ALA A 142 9.62 -2.96 3.34
N PHE A 143 10.78 -3.25 3.93
CA PHE A 143 11.57 -4.44 3.68
C PHE A 143 11.55 -5.37 4.90
N TYR A 144 11.35 -6.65 4.64
CA TYR A 144 11.36 -7.72 5.63
C TYR A 144 12.37 -8.78 5.21
N THR A 145 13.28 -9.16 6.10
CA THR A 145 14.18 -10.31 5.87
C THR A 145 13.41 -11.62 6.01
N TRP A 146 13.95 -12.71 5.47
CA TRP A 146 13.31 -14.02 5.55
C TRP A 146 13.08 -14.49 7.00
N ASP A 147 14.02 -14.17 7.91
CA ASP A 147 13.95 -14.53 9.32
C ASP A 147 12.81 -13.85 10.09
N GLU A 148 12.31 -12.72 9.59
CA GLU A 148 11.22 -11.95 10.21
C GLU A 148 9.83 -12.42 9.78
N LEU A 149 9.77 -13.26 8.75
CA LEU A 149 8.51 -13.65 8.12
C LEU A 149 8.03 -14.98 8.70
N ASN A 150 6.81 -14.98 9.23
CA ASN A 150 6.12 -16.21 9.57
C ASN A 150 5.69 -16.92 8.28
N MET A 151 6.44 -17.96 7.91
CA MET A 151 6.18 -18.78 6.74
C MET A 151 5.55 -20.11 7.15
N ASN A 152 4.41 -20.44 6.54
CA ASN A 152 3.83 -21.76 6.60
C ASN A 152 3.90 -22.39 5.21
N GLU A 153 4.56 -23.54 5.09
CA GLU A 153 4.56 -24.34 3.86
C GLU A 153 3.30 -25.21 3.81
N GLU A 154 2.60 -25.21 2.68
CA GLU A 154 1.37 -25.97 2.49
C GLU A 154 1.35 -26.49 1.04
N GLY A 155 1.83 -27.72 0.85
CA GLY A 155 2.08 -28.32 -0.46
C GLY A 155 3.11 -27.53 -1.27
N ASP A 156 2.76 -27.15 -2.50
CA ASP A 156 3.63 -26.39 -3.42
C ASP A 156 3.59 -24.87 -3.19
N LYS A 157 3.00 -24.43 -2.07
CA LYS A 157 2.79 -23.00 -1.79
C LYS A 157 3.34 -22.62 -0.43
N ILE A 158 3.85 -21.39 -0.37
CA ILE A 158 4.38 -20.79 0.85
C ILE A 158 3.49 -19.60 1.21
N LYS A 159 2.85 -19.71 2.37
CA LYS A 159 1.96 -18.68 2.92
C LYS A 159 2.75 -17.83 3.91
N ILE A 160 2.99 -16.58 3.54
CA ILE A 160 3.68 -15.59 4.38
C ILE A 160 2.63 -14.73 5.08
N LYS A 161 2.69 -14.64 6.41
CA LYS A 161 1.86 -13.75 7.22
C LYS A 161 2.68 -12.55 7.70
N ILE A 162 2.36 -11.36 7.17
CA ILE A 162 2.95 -10.10 7.61
C ILE A 162 2.05 -9.46 8.69
N LYS A 163 2.66 -8.89 9.72
CA LYS A 163 1.94 -8.18 10.79
C LYS A 163 1.14 -7.01 10.20
N TYR A 164 -0.07 -6.78 10.73
CA TYR A 164 -1.02 -5.73 10.31
C TYR A 164 -1.62 -5.85 8.90
N ILE A 165 -1.22 -6.85 8.11
CA ILE A 165 -1.86 -7.14 6.82
C ILE A 165 -2.82 -8.31 7.05
N PRO A 166 -4.13 -8.12 6.81
CA PRO A 166 -5.11 -9.17 7.07
C PRO A 166 -4.93 -10.38 6.15
N LYS A 167 -4.40 -10.15 4.95
CA LYS A 167 -4.21 -11.20 3.94
C LYS A 167 -2.85 -11.88 4.06
N ARG A 168 -2.86 -13.20 3.87
CA ARG A 168 -1.64 -13.98 3.67
C ARG A 168 -1.16 -13.80 2.24
N ILE A 169 0.15 -13.63 2.09
CA ILE A 169 0.82 -13.63 0.80
C ILE A 169 1.08 -15.08 0.43
N VAL A 170 0.71 -15.48 -0.78
CA VAL A 170 0.90 -16.85 -1.26
C VAL A 170 1.92 -16.81 -2.39
N LEU A 171 3.07 -17.42 -2.16
CA LEU A 171 4.14 -17.61 -3.14
C LEU A 171 4.19 -19.08 -3.57
N ASP A 172 4.63 -19.33 -4.79
CA ASP A 172 4.91 -20.66 -5.29
C ASP A 172 6.27 -21.14 -4.75
N LYS A 173 6.35 -22.39 -4.29
CA LYS A 173 7.57 -22.96 -3.70
C LYS A 173 8.74 -22.98 -4.69
N ASN A 174 8.46 -23.07 -5.99
CA ASN A 174 9.48 -22.94 -7.04
C ASN A 174 10.27 -21.62 -6.99
N ILE A 175 9.68 -20.54 -6.45
CA ILE A 175 10.36 -19.24 -6.27
C ILE A 175 11.42 -19.35 -5.17
N LEU A 176 11.16 -20.14 -4.12
CA LEU A 176 12.09 -20.43 -3.04
C LEU A 176 13.09 -21.55 -3.38
N ASP A 177 12.73 -22.47 -4.25
CA ASP A 177 13.69 -23.44 -4.79
C ASP A 177 14.70 -22.77 -5.73
N LYS A 178 14.31 -21.72 -6.46
CA LYS A 178 15.27 -20.84 -7.18
C LYS A 178 16.21 -20.07 -6.25
N LEU A 179 15.78 -19.78 -5.02
CA LEU A 179 16.64 -19.21 -3.97
C LEU A 179 17.64 -20.26 -3.47
N ARG A 180 17.18 -21.48 -3.15
CA ARG A 180 18.02 -22.56 -2.62
C ARG A 180 18.99 -23.15 -3.65
N SER A 181 18.55 -23.41 -4.89
CA SER A 181 19.40 -24.01 -5.94
C SER A 181 20.54 -23.11 -6.40
N LYS A 182 20.41 -21.79 -6.23
CA LYS A 182 21.39 -20.81 -6.70
C LYS A 182 22.40 -20.37 -5.62
N TYR A 183 22.08 -20.56 -4.35
CA TYR A 183 22.89 -20.14 -3.20
C TYR A 183 23.17 -21.24 -2.17
N GLY A 184 22.57 -22.43 -2.33
CA GLY A 184 22.80 -23.63 -1.52
C GLY A 184 23.64 -24.69 -2.24
N GLY A 185 24.58 -24.26 -3.09
CA GLY A 185 25.65 -25.13 -3.57
C GLY A 185 26.75 -25.18 -2.51
N ASN A 186 27.07 -26.41 -2.07
CA ASN A 186 28.14 -26.83 -1.15
C ASN A 186 29.30 -25.86 -0.94
#